data_AF-A0A8X6M304-F1
#
_entry.id   AF-A0A8X6M304-F1
#
_cell.length_a   1.000
_cell.length_b   1.000
_cell.length_c   1.000
_cell.angle_alpha   90.00
_cell.angle_beta   90.00
_cell.angle_gamma   90.00
#
_symmetry.space_group_name_H-M   'P 1'
#
loop_
_entity.id
_entity.type
_entity.pdbx_description
1 polymer ?
#
loop_
_entity_poly.entity_id
_entity_poly.type
_entity_poly.pdbx_seq_one_letter_code
_entity_poly.pdbx_strand_id
1 'polypeptide(L)'
;MQAFIQALPDQYKCSSAVEAYRRYYLKEKMRFAKWENGRGAPDWIICYVIPQLIQLINREAIQIGHQKGRAEGREEGEKQAKIAVAKNLLKAGVSIDLIAESTGLPQAEIAQLREEIA
;
A
#
# COMPACT_ATOMS: atom_id res chain seq x y z
N MET A 1 23.67 46.30 4.39
CA MET A 1 22.40 45.56 4.55
C MET A 1 22.43 44.97 5.95
N GLN A 2 21.56 45.40 6.86
CA GLN A 2 21.59 44.92 8.25
C GLN A 2 21.22 43.44 8.29
N ALA A 3 22.09 42.60 8.84
CA ALA A 3 21.79 41.18 9.04
C ALA A 3 20.64 41.09 10.04
N PHE A 4 19.44 40.70 9.57
CA PHE A 4 18.32 40.45 10.46
C PHE A 4 18.74 39.39 11.49
N ILE A 5 18.65 39.74 12.78
CA ILE A 5 19.01 38.82 13.85
C ILE A 5 17.98 37.69 13.88
N GLN A 6 18.45 36.46 13.64
CA GLN A 6 17.62 35.26 13.67
C GLN A 6 17.70 34.62 15.07
N ALA A 7 16.72 34.93 15.93
CA ALA A 7 16.59 34.36 17.27
C ALA A 7 15.98 32.94 17.23
N LEU A 8 16.69 32.02 16.58
CA LEU A 8 16.30 30.62 16.36
C LEU A 8 17.54 29.71 16.41
N PRO A 9 17.41 28.39 16.68
CA PRO A 9 18.54 27.47 16.71
C PRO A 9 19.37 27.52 15.43
N ASP A 10 20.70 27.39 15.54
CA ASP A 10 21.62 27.58 14.41
C ASP A 10 21.30 26.69 13.20
N GLN A 11 20.82 25.47 13.44
CA GLN A 11 20.43 24.52 12.38
C GLN A 11 19.32 25.02 11.43
N TYR A 12 18.55 26.04 11.84
CA TYR A 12 17.48 26.61 11.03
C TYR A 12 17.84 27.97 10.42
N LYS A 13 18.98 28.57 10.82
CA LYS A 13 19.42 29.88 10.32
C LYS A 13 19.76 29.81 8.84
N CYS A 14 19.31 30.79 8.08
CA CYS A 14 19.60 30.92 6.65
C CYS A 14 19.53 32.38 6.20
N SER A 15 19.86 32.67 4.94
CA SER A 15 19.85 34.06 4.42
C SER A 15 18.47 34.73 4.46
N SER A 16 17.38 33.97 4.48
CA SER A 16 16.00 34.48 4.55
C SER A 16 15.40 34.24 5.94
N ALA A 17 15.13 35.31 6.69
CA ALA A 17 14.48 35.24 8.01
C ALA A 17 13.12 34.54 7.96
N VAL A 18 12.36 34.75 6.89
CA VAL A 18 11.06 34.10 6.67
C VAL A 18 11.24 32.59 6.52
N GLU A 19 12.20 32.17 5.70
CA GLU A 19 12.47 30.75 5.46
C GLU A 19 13.00 30.05 6.72
N ALA A 20 13.91 30.70 7.46
CA ALA A 20 14.43 30.21 8.73
C ALA A 20 13.30 29.98 9.75
N TYR A 21 12.37 30.94 9.86
CA TYR A 21 11.19 30.83 10.72
C TYR A 21 10.27 29.67 10.29
N ARG A 22 9.96 29.56 8.99
CA ARG A 22 9.11 28.49 8.45
C ARG A 22 9.68 27.11 8.75
N ARG A 23 10.98 26.90 8.55
CA ARG A 23 11.67 25.63 8.83
C ARG A 23 11.60 25.24 10.30
N TYR A 24 11.90 26.19 11.19
CA TYR A 24 11.79 25.98 12.63
C TYR A 24 10.36 25.60 13.04
N TYR A 25 9.36 26.34 12.54
CA TYR A 25 7.96 26.05 12.86
C TYR A 25 7.53 24.66 12.36
N LEU A 26 7.87 24.32 11.11
CA LEU A 26 7.54 23.02 10.52
C LEU A 26 8.14 21.84 11.29
N LYS A 27 9.38 21.97 11.75
CA LYS A 27 10.10 20.88 12.41
C LYS A 27 9.79 20.74 13.90
N GLU A 28 9.71 21.85 14.62
CA GLU A 28 9.66 21.84 16.09
C GLU A 28 8.28 22.20 16.65
N LYS A 29 7.47 22.95 15.91
CA LYS A 29 6.20 23.52 16.41
C LYS A 29 4.97 22.80 15.87
N MET A 30 5.05 22.14 14.71
CA MET A 30 3.90 21.46 14.10
C MET A 30 3.25 20.42 15.00
N ARG A 31 4.01 19.75 15.87
CA ARG A 31 3.49 18.70 16.77
C ARG A 31 2.43 19.19 17.77
N PHE A 32 2.38 20.49 18.06
CA PHE A 32 1.39 21.10 18.96
C PHE A 32 0.72 22.34 18.36
N ALA A 33 0.92 22.59 17.06
CA ALA A 33 0.29 23.70 16.37
C ALA A 33 -1.22 23.49 16.30
N LYS A 34 -1.99 24.49 16.75
CA LYS A 34 -3.46 24.49 16.72
C LYS A 34 -3.94 25.78 16.07
N TRP A 35 -4.99 25.67 15.27
CA TRP A 35 -5.66 26.81 14.65
C TRP A 35 -7.08 26.89 15.18
N GLU A 36 -7.34 27.95 15.94
CA GLU A 36 -8.61 28.19 16.61
C GLU A 36 -9.48 29.20 15.83
N ASN A 37 -10.74 29.31 16.23
CA ASN A 37 -11.72 30.26 15.68
C ASN A 37 -12.02 30.05 14.19
N GLY A 38 -12.14 28.79 13.75
CA GLY A 38 -12.48 28.45 12.36
C GLY A 38 -11.37 28.75 11.34
N ARG A 39 -10.17 29.12 11.80
CA ARG A 39 -9.03 29.34 10.91
C ARG A 39 -8.41 28.00 10.50
N GLY A 40 -8.11 27.86 9.22
CA GLY A 40 -7.29 26.76 8.70
C GLY A 40 -5.80 26.99 8.95
N ALA A 41 -5.00 25.95 8.72
CA ALA A 41 -3.55 26.10 8.70
C ALA A 41 -3.12 27.09 7.59
N PRO A 42 -2.09 27.92 7.81
CA PRO A 42 -1.56 28.81 6.80
C PRO A 42 -1.17 28.10 5.51
N ASP A 43 -1.43 28.75 4.38
CA ASP A 43 -1.12 28.22 3.04
C ASP A 43 0.33 27.76 2.90
N TRP A 44 1.29 28.49 3.48
CA TRP A 44 2.69 28.10 3.37
C TRP A 44 3.01 26.77 4.08
N ILE A 45 2.24 26.40 5.11
CA ILE A 45 2.35 25.08 5.77
C ILE A 45 1.74 24.03 4.85
N ILE A 46 0.56 24.31 4.31
CA ILE A 46 -0.17 23.42 3.40
C ILE A 46 0.70 23.11 2.17
N CYS A 47 1.23 24.15 1.50
CA CYS A 47 2.11 24.04 0.34
C CYS A 47 3.39 23.26 0.64
N TYR A 48 3.89 23.32 1.88
CA TYR A 48 5.05 22.54 2.26
C TYR A 48 4.68 21.08 2.50
N VAL A 49 3.66 20.80 3.32
CA VAL A 49 3.35 19.45 3.85
C VAL A 49 2.60 18.57 2.86
N ILE A 50 1.64 19.12 2.10
CA ILE A 50 0.77 18.33 1.21
C ILE A 50 1.58 17.50 0.19
N PRO A 51 2.58 18.06 -0.52
CA PRO A 51 3.34 17.28 -1.49
C PRO A 51 4.04 16.06 -0.89
N GLN A 52 4.59 16.17 0.33
CA GLN A 52 5.24 15.03 0.98
C GLN A 52 4.21 13.97 1.42
N LEU A 53 3.06 14.41 1.93
CA LEU A 53 1.99 13.50 2.32
C LEU A 53 1.44 12.74 1.10
N ILE A 54 1.20 13.41 -0.03
CA ILE A 54 0.77 12.77 -1.28
C ILE A 54 1.80 11.74 -1.74
N GLN A 55 3.09 12.07 -1.69
CA GLN A 55 4.15 11.12 -2.04
C GLN A 55 4.13 9.88 -1.14
N LEU A 56 3.93 10.05 0.17
CA LEU A 56 3.85 8.94 1.11
C LEU A 56 2.64 8.06 0.82
N ILE A 57 1.44 8.67 0.70
CA ILE A 57 0.20 7.96 0.39
C ILE A 57 0.32 7.18 -0.92
N ASN A 58 0.87 7.79 -1.97
CA ASN A 58 1.06 7.11 -3.26
C ASN A 58 2.01 5.92 -3.13
N ARG A 59 3.10 6.04 -2.37
CA ARG A 59 4.03 4.93 -2.14
C ARG A 59 3.36 3.78 -1.39
N GLU A 60 2.64 4.07 -0.32
CA GLU A 60 1.91 3.07 0.45
C GLU A 60 0.83 2.39 -0.40
N ALA A 61 0.05 3.16 -1.16
CA ALA A 61 -0.97 2.63 -2.06
C ALA A 61 -0.39 1.68 -3.11
N ILE A 62 0.73 2.06 -3.74
CA ILE A 62 1.45 1.21 -4.71
C ILE A 62 1.95 -0.08 -4.05
N GLN A 63 2.54 0.02 -2.86
CA GLN A 63 3.03 -1.15 -2.13
C GLN A 63 1.91 -2.12 -1.75
N ILE A 64 0.81 -1.60 -1.21
CA ILE A 64 -0.36 -2.39 -0.85
C ILE A 64 -0.94 -3.06 -2.10
N GLY A 65 -1.07 -2.32 -3.20
CA GLY A 65 -1.53 -2.86 -4.48
C GLY A 65 -0.65 -4.00 -4.98
N HIS A 66 0.67 -3.84 -4.94
CA HIS A 66 1.60 -4.90 -5.33
C HIS A 66 1.53 -6.14 -4.43
N GLN A 67 1.41 -5.94 -3.10
CA GLN A 67 1.31 -7.04 -2.16
C GLN A 67 0.01 -7.83 -2.33
N LYS A 68 -1.11 -7.12 -2.44
CA LYS A 68 -2.43 -7.73 -2.69
C LYS A 68 -2.44 -8.48 -4.02
N GLY A 69 -2.01 -7.85 -5.11
CA GLY A 69 -1.97 -8.50 -6.42
C GLY A 69 -1.06 -9.73 -6.46
N ARG A 70 0.07 -9.72 -5.74
CA ARG A 70 0.93 -10.91 -5.61
C ARG A 70 0.25 -12.02 -4.82
N ALA A 71 -0.43 -11.69 -3.72
CA ALA A 71 -1.12 -12.67 -2.88
C ALA A 71 -2.30 -13.30 -3.63
N GLU A 72 -3.17 -12.47 -4.21
CA GLU A 72 -4.31 -12.91 -5.02
C GLU A 72 -3.85 -13.75 -6.22
N GLY A 73 -2.82 -13.29 -6.95
CA GLY A 73 -2.28 -14.05 -8.08
C GLY A 73 -1.67 -15.40 -7.67
N ARG A 74 -1.08 -15.51 -6.48
CA ARG A 74 -0.56 -16.77 -5.96
C ARG A 74 -1.69 -17.73 -5.58
N GLU A 75 -2.72 -17.24 -4.90
CA GLU A 75 -3.87 -18.04 -4.50
C GLU A 75 -4.64 -18.54 -5.73
N GLU A 76 -4.92 -17.65 -6.69
CA GLU A 76 -5.59 -17.98 -7.93
C GLU A 76 -4.76 -18.98 -8.76
N GLY A 77 -3.45 -18.76 -8.87
CA GLY A 77 -2.54 -19.69 -9.55
C GLY A 77 -2.51 -21.07 -8.89
N GLU A 78 -2.55 -21.16 -7.56
CA GLU A 78 -2.60 -22.45 -6.85
C GLU A 78 -3.92 -23.19 -7.12
N LYS A 79 -5.06 -22.48 -7.09
CA LYS A 79 -6.38 -23.07 -7.42
C LYS A 79 -6.40 -23.57 -8.86
N GLN A 80 -5.97 -22.74 -9.82
CA GLN A 80 -5.90 -23.11 -11.23
C GLN A 80 -4.97 -24.31 -11.46
N ALA A 81 -3.84 -24.38 -10.77
CA ALA A 81 -2.93 -25.52 -10.86
C ALA A 81 -3.59 -26.81 -10.34
N LYS A 82 -4.27 -26.78 -9.18
CA LYS A 82 -4.99 -27.94 -8.64
C LYS A 82 -6.09 -28.41 -9.59
N ILE A 83 -6.88 -27.48 -10.13
CA ILE A 83 -7.94 -27.78 -11.11
C ILE A 83 -7.34 -28.38 -12.39
N ALA A 84 -6.26 -27.82 -12.92
CA ALA A 84 -5.60 -28.34 -14.13
C ALA A 84 -5.07 -29.77 -13.93
N VAL A 85 -4.44 -30.04 -12.78
CA VAL A 85 -4.00 -31.39 -12.41
C VAL A 85 -5.19 -32.34 -12.32
N ALA A 86 -6.26 -31.96 -11.62
CA ALA A 86 -7.47 -32.78 -11.49
C ALA A 86 -8.09 -33.11 -12.86
N LYS A 87 -8.23 -32.13 -13.75
CA LYS A 87 -8.75 -32.34 -15.12
C LYS A 87 -7.87 -33.31 -15.92
N ASN A 88 -6.55 -33.23 -15.80
CA ASN A 88 -5.62 -34.15 -16.46
C ASN A 88 -5.75 -35.58 -15.92
N LEU A 89 -5.86 -35.74 -14.61
CA LEU A 89 -6.02 -37.06 -13.98
C LEU A 89 -7.37 -37.71 -14.32
N LEU A 90 -8.46 -36.92 -14.38
CA LEU A 90 -9.78 -37.39 -14.83
C LEU A 90 -9.72 -37.91 -16.27
N LYS A 91 -9.06 -37.17 -17.19
CA LYS A 91 -8.86 -37.61 -18.58
C LYS A 91 -8.01 -38.87 -18.69
N ALA A 92 -7.10 -39.10 -17.75
CA ALA A 92 -6.31 -40.33 -17.64
C ALA A 92 -7.09 -41.51 -17.02
N GLY A 93 -8.36 -41.32 -16.65
CA GLY A 93 -9.22 -42.37 -16.09
C GLY A 93 -8.96 -42.68 -14.62
N VAL A 94 -8.29 -41.79 -13.88
CA VAL A 94 -8.05 -41.94 -12.45
C VAL A 94 -9.35 -41.74 -11.67
N SER A 95 -9.56 -42.55 -10.62
CA SER A 95 -10.76 -42.47 -9.77
C SER A 95 -10.84 -41.14 -9.00
N ILE A 96 -12.05 -40.64 -8.81
CA ILE A 96 -12.33 -39.39 -8.08
C ILE A 96 -11.73 -39.40 -6.66
N ASP A 97 -11.80 -40.53 -5.96
CA ASP A 97 -11.27 -40.66 -4.59
C ASP A 97 -9.76 -40.37 -4.53
N LEU A 98 -8.98 -41.00 -5.43
CA LEU A 98 -7.52 -40.82 -5.49
C LEU A 98 -7.13 -39.40 -5.97
N ILE A 99 -7.94 -38.77 -6.83
CA ILE A 99 -7.73 -37.39 -7.26
C ILE A 99 -7.97 -36.43 -6.09
N ALA A 100 -9.01 -36.66 -5.29
CA ALA A 100 -9.30 -35.87 -4.10
C ALA A 100 -8.15 -35.94 -3.08
N GLU A 101 -7.62 -37.14 -2.85
CA GLU A 101 -6.45 -37.36 -1.98
C GLU A 101 -5.21 -36.64 -2.51
N SER A 102 -4.94 -36.72 -3.82
CA SER A 102 -3.72 -36.16 -4.42
C SER A 102 -3.74 -34.63 -4.60
N THR A 103 -4.91 -34.05 -4.88
CA THR A 103 -5.05 -32.62 -5.19
C THR A 103 -5.57 -31.80 -4.01
N GLY A 104 -6.13 -32.45 -2.99
CA GLY A 104 -6.79 -31.81 -1.86
C GLY A 104 -8.11 -31.13 -2.21
N LEU A 105 -8.65 -31.36 -3.41
CA LEU A 105 -9.95 -30.84 -3.84
C LEU A 105 -11.09 -31.72 -3.29
N PRO A 106 -12.25 -31.14 -2.94
CA PRO A 106 -13.44 -31.91 -2.58
C PRO A 106 -13.90 -32.80 -3.73
N GLN A 107 -14.37 -34.00 -3.41
CA GLN A 107 -14.90 -34.92 -4.43
C GLN A 107 -16.07 -34.31 -5.22
N ALA A 108 -16.91 -33.50 -4.57
CA ALA A 108 -17.99 -32.77 -5.22
C ALA A 108 -17.48 -31.80 -6.30
N GLU A 109 -16.36 -31.10 -6.03
CA GLU A 109 -15.72 -30.20 -6.98
C GLU A 109 -15.14 -31.01 -8.15
N ILE A 110 -14.46 -32.13 -7.88
CA ILE A 110 -13.91 -33.01 -8.91
C ILE A 110 -15.02 -33.62 -9.78
N ALA A 111 -16.17 -33.98 -9.19
CA ALA A 111 -17.33 -34.47 -9.92
C ALA A 111 -17.87 -33.40 -10.88
N GLN A 112 -17.96 -32.14 -10.44
CA GLN A 112 -18.32 -31.03 -11.33
C GLN A 112 -17.30 -30.85 -12.47
N LEU A 113 -16.00 -30.90 -12.16
CA LEU A 113 -14.95 -30.83 -13.19
C LEU A 113 -15.03 -31.98 -14.20
N ARG A 114 -15.54 -33.15 -13.80
CA ARG A 114 -15.77 -34.31 -14.69
C ARG A 114 -16.92 -34.05 -15.66
N GLU A 115 -18.01 -33.44 -15.21
CA GLU A 115 -19.12 -33.05 -16.09
C GLU A 115 -18.70 -31.95 -17.07
N GLU A 116 -17.81 -31.03 -16.67
CA GLU A 116 -17.30 -29.96 -17.56
C GLU A 116 -16.39 -30.47 -18.71
N ILE A 117 -15.77 -31.64 -18.55
CA ILE A 117 -14.84 -32.22 -19.55
C ILE A 117 -15.47 -33.38 -20.34
N ALA A 118 -16.66 -33.83 -19.95
CA ALA A 118 -17.43 -34.89 -20.63
C ALA A 118 -18.10 -34.36 -21.89
#